data_AF-E4U0J7-F1
#
_entry.id   AF-E4U0J7-F1
#
_cell.length_a   1.000
_cell.length_b   1.000
_cell.length_c   1.000
_cell.angle_alpha   90.00
_cell.angle_beta   90.00
_cell.angle_gamma   90.00
#
_symmetry.space_group_name_H-M   'P 1'
#
loop_
_entity.id
_entity.type
_entity.pdbx_description
1 polymer ?
#
loop_
_entity_poly.entity_id
_entity_poly.type
_entity_poly.pdbx_seq_one_letter_code
_entity_poly.pdbx_strand_id
1 'polypeptide(L)' 'MINKLQEIQQSIKEFSDRLTPTNLKIAYKAKMTNYEMKLCHEISEDKQLQLEYVLSKMAHFKETSDYRLYNKDFANFV' A
#
# COMPACT_ATOMS: atom_id res chain seq x y z
N MET A 1 -2.67 -3.51 -28.38
CA MET A 1 -2.22 -4.07 -27.09
C MET A 1 -1.40 -3.09 -26.23
N ILE A 2 -1.28 -1.81 -26.64
CA ILE A 2 -0.48 -0.78 -25.95
C ILE A 2 -1.27 -0.06 -24.82
N ASN A 3 -2.61 -0.03 -24.91
CA ASN A 3 -3.46 0.71 -23.96
C ASN A 3 -3.35 0.25 -22.49
N LYS A 4 -3.36 -1.06 -22.21
CA LYS A 4 -3.37 -1.55 -20.82
C LYS A 4 -2.11 -1.21 -20.03
N LEU A 5 -0.95 -1.25 -20.67
CA LEU A 5 0.33 -0.90 -20.02
C LEU A 5 0.40 0.60 -19.73
N GLN A 6 -0.10 1.42 -20.65
CA GLN A 6 -0.19 2.87 -20.47
C GLN A 6 -1.19 3.25 -19.36
N GLU A 7 -2.35 2.58 -19.29
CA GLU A 7 -3.33 2.77 -18.22
C GLU A 7 -2.73 2.45 -16.84
N ILE A 8 -1.96 1.37 -16.72
CA ILE A 8 -1.28 0.99 -15.46
C ILE A 8 -0.20 2.02 -15.10
N GLN A 9 0.60 2.47 -16.07
CA GLN A 9 1.63 3.48 -15.82
C GLN A 9 1.02 4.82 -15.40
N GLN A 10 -0.07 5.22 -16.04
CA GLN A 10 -0.81 6.42 -15.72
C GLN A 10 -1.41 6.33 -14.31
N SER A 11 -2.01 5.19 -13.93
CA SER A 11 -2.58 5.02 -12.59
C SER A 11 -1.50 5.05 -11.50
N ILE A 12 -0.33 4.47 -11.76
CA ILE A 12 0.81 4.50 -10.82
C ILE A 12 1.33 5.94 -10.67
N LYS A 13 1.39 6.69 -11.77
CA LYS A 13 1.82 8.10 -11.76
C LYS A 13 0.84 8.97 -10.97
N GLU A 14 -0.45 8.89 -11.28
CA GLU A 14 -1.49 9.65 -10.58
C GLU A 14 -1.56 9.30 -9.08
N PHE A 15 -1.35 8.03 -8.74
CA PHE A 15 -1.19 7.60 -7.35
C PHE A 15 0.04 8.26 -6.71
N SER A 16 1.19 8.23 -7.38
CA SER A 16 2.43 8.80 -6.86
C SER A 16 2.36 10.32 -6.66
N ASP A 17 1.68 11.04 -7.56
CA ASP A 17 1.50 12.50 -7.49
C ASP A 17 0.66 12.93 -6.28
N ARG A 18 -0.19 12.04 -5.75
CA ARG A 18 -1.01 12.28 -4.55
C ARG A 18 -0.28 11.96 -3.24
N LEU A 19 0.90 11.35 -3.30
CA LEU A 19 1.64 10.97 -2.10
C LEU A 19 2.50 12.12 -1.59
N THR A 20 2.30 12.47 -0.33
CA THR A 20 3.21 13.38 0.36
C THR A 20 4.52 12.66 0.72
N PRO A 21 5.62 13.39 0.96
CA PRO A 21 6.86 12.81 1.47
C PRO A 21 6.66 12.00 2.77
N THR A 22 5.71 12.39 3.61
CA THR A 22 5.35 11.66 4.85
C THR A 22 4.76 10.30 4.52
N ASN A 23 3.81 10.22 3.58
CA ASN A 23 3.22 8.96 3.13
C ASN A 23 4.29 7.99 2.62
N LEU A 24 5.22 8.49 1.81
CA LEU A 24 6.34 7.70 1.28
C LEU A 24 7.27 7.21 2.40
N LYS A 25 7.56 8.06 3.39
CA LYS A 25 8.41 7.70 4.53
C LYS A 25 7.79 6.59 5.39
N ILE A 26 6.48 6.65 5.63
CA ILE A 26 5.74 5.61 6.37
C ILE A 26 5.78 4.29 5.59
N ALA A 27 5.41 4.33 4.31
CA ALA A 27 5.37 3.15 3.45
C ALA A 27 6.74 2.48 3.32
N TYR A 28 7.81 3.28 3.12
CA TYR A 28 9.17 2.78 3.01
C TYR A 28 9.63 2.08 4.30
N LYS A 29 9.41 2.71 5.47
CA LYS A 29 9.79 2.12 6.77
C LYS A 29 9.09 0.79 7.03
N ALA A 30 7.80 0.72 6.68
CA ALA A 30 7.00 -0.48 6.83
C ALA A 30 7.23 -1.52 5.71
N LYS A 31 8.13 -1.26 4.74
CA LYS A 31 8.38 -2.10 3.56
C LYS A 31 7.09 -2.46 2.81
N MET A 32 6.22 -1.47 2.61
CA MET A 32 4.99 -1.67 1.85
C MET A 32 5.30 -1.83 0.36
N THR A 33 4.61 -2.76 -0.27
CA THR A 33 4.62 -2.89 -1.73
C THR A 33 3.72 -1.83 -2.36
N ASN A 34 3.92 -1.54 -3.66
CA ASN A 34 3.02 -0.66 -4.41
C ASN A 34 1.55 -1.13 -4.35
N TYR A 35 1.33 -2.45 -4.29
CA TYR A 35 0.00 -3.02 -4.15
C TYR A 35 -0.63 -2.69 -2.79
N GLU A 36 0.11 -2.86 -1.69
CA GLU A 36 -0.38 -2.51 -0.35
C GLU A 36 -0.64 -1.01 -0.21
N MET A 37 0.23 -0.19 -0.79
CA MET A 37 0.05 1.26 -0.83
C MET A 37 -1.22 1.66 -1.61
N LYS A 38 -1.50 0.97 -2.73
CA LYS A 38 -2.74 1.13 -3.50
C LYS A 38 -3.97 0.74 -2.67
N LEU A 39 -3.94 -0.40 -1.98
CA LEU A 39 -5.03 -0.83 -1.09
C LEU A 39 -5.29 0.20 0.01
N CYS A 40 -4.24 0.76 0.62
CA CYS A 40 -4.39 1.81 1.63
C CYS A 40 -5.09 3.06 1.06
N HIS A 41 -4.83 3.40 -0.21
CA HIS A 41 -5.50 4.50 -0.90
C HIS A 41 -6.97 4.20 -1.18
N GLU A 42 -7.28 3.01 -1.69
CA GLU A 42 -8.67 2.58 -1.90
C GLU A 42 -9.48 2.61 -0.59
N ILE A 43 -8.89 2.16 0.53
CA ILE A 43 -9.52 2.24 1.85
C ILE A 43 -9.68 3.69 2.32
N SER A 44 -8.68 4.55 2.08
CA SER A 44 -8.73 5.97 2.42
C SER A 44 -9.87 6.67 1.70
N GLU A 45 -10.05 6.40 0.40
CA GLU A 45 -11.16 6.94 -0.40
C GLU A 45 -12.52 6.38 0.03
N ASP A 46 -12.65 5.05 0.17
CA ASP A 46 -13.91 4.38 0.56
C ASP A 46 -14.41 4.82 1.94
N LYS A 47 -13.49 4.96 2.91
CA LYS A 47 -13.83 5.33 4.29
C LYS A 47 -13.73 6.82 4.58
N GLN A 48 -13.37 7.64 3.59
CA GLN A 48 -13.12 9.08 3.74
C GLN A 48 -12.13 9.39 4.87
N LEU A 49 -11.09 8.56 5.01
CA LEU A 49 -10.04 8.70 6.01
C LEU A 49 -8.81 9.37 5.40
N GLN A 50 -8.01 10.06 6.21
CA GLN A 50 -6.72 10.56 5.76
C GLN A 50 -5.78 9.39 5.41
N LEU A 51 -5.15 9.45 4.23
CA LEU A 51 -4.26 8.39 3.75
C LEU A 51 -3.11 8.10 4.73
N GLU A 52 -2.55 9.13 5.35
CA GLU A 52 -1.49 9.00 6.35
C GLU A 52 -1.93 8.13 7.54
N TYR A 53 -3.19 8.26 7.98
CA TYR A 53 -3.75 7.45 9.05
C TYR A 53 -3.84 5.97 8.64
N VAL A 54 -4.36 5.69 7.43
CA VAL A 54 -4.50 4.32 6.91
C VAL A 54 -3.13 3.66 6.74
N LEU A 55 -2.17 4.38 6.16
CA LEU A 55 -0.78 3.93 6.05
C LEU A 55 -0.16 3.65 7.41
N SER A 56 -0.41 4.48 8.42
CA SER A 56 0.10 4.26 9.77
C SER A 56 -0.50 3.01 10.42
N LYS A 57 -1.79 2.73 10.18
CA LYS A 57 -2.45 1.50 10.66
C LYS A 57 -1.89 0.26 9.97
N MET A 58 -1.69 0.30 8.66
CA MET A 58 -1.05 -0.79 7.92
C MET A 58 0.39 -1.01 8.38
N ALA A 59 1.16 0.06 8.59
CA ALA A 59 2.53 -0.03 9.10
C ALA A 59 2.56 -0.74 10.47
N HIS A 60 1.66 -0.34 11.38
CA HIS A 60 1.54 -0.98 12.68
C HIS A 60 1.15 -2.46 12.55
N PHE A 61 0.19 -2.80 11.69
CA PHE A 61 -0.19 -4.20 11.41
C PHE A 61 1.02 -5.04 10.96
N LYS A 62 1.87 -4.49 10.08
CA LYS A 62 3.07 -5.21 9.59
C LYS A 62 4.13 -5.47 10.67
N GLU A 63 4.10 -4.73 11.78
CA GLU A 63 4.97 -4.94 12.94
C GLU A 63 4.43 -6.03 13.88
N THR A 64 3.15 -6.36 13.78
CA THR A 64 2.49 -7.36 14.64
C THR A 64 2.91 -8.80 14.32
N SER A 65 2.71 -9.67 15.30
CA SER A 65 2.81 -11.13 15.16
C SER A 65 1.92 -11.66 14.04
N ASP A 66 0.74 -11.05 13.87
CA ASP A 66 -0.30 -11.51 12.94
C ASP A 66 0.16 -11.41 11.49
N TYR A 67 0.85 -10.32 11.13
CA TYR A 67 1.44 -10.20 9.80
C TYR A 67 2.59 -11.20 9.58
N ARG A 68 3.40 -11.48 10.63
CA ARG A 68 4.47 -12.49 10.55
C ARG A 68 3.92 -13.91 10.35
N LEU A 69 2.82 -14.23 11.03
CA LEU A 69 2.10 -15.49 10.89
C LEU A 69 1.49 -15.60 9.49
N TYR A 70 0.74 -14.58 9.06
CA TYR A 70 0.15 -14.53 7.72
C TYR A 70 1.20 -14.77 6.61
N ASN A 71 2.35 -14.10 6.69
CA ASN A 71 3.43 -14.32 5.71
C ASN A 71 4.07 -15.70 5.78
N LYS A 72 4.25 -16.26 6.97
CA LYS A 72 4.80 -17.62 7.13
C LYS A 72 3.85 -18.67 6.55
N ASP A 73 2.57 -18.54 6.86
CA ASP A 73 1.57 -19.49 6.40
C ASP A 73 1.44 -19.43 4.88
N PHE A 74 1.40 -18.23 4.28
CA PHE A 74 1.37 -18.09 2.81
C PHE A 74 2.66 -18.56 2.12
N ALA A 75 3.84 -18.32 2.70
CA ALA A 75 5.11 -18.79 2.13
C ALA A 75 5.24 -20.32 2.15
N ASN A 76 4.54 -21.01 3.04
CA ASN A 76 4.54 -22.47 3.12
C ASN A 76 3.53 -23.13 2.16
N PHE A 77 2.67 -22.35 1.50
CA PHE A 77 1.71 -22.83 0.50
C PHE A 77 2.19 -22.68 -0.95
N VAL A 78 3.39 -22.10 -1.18
CA VAL A 78 4.03 -21.95 -2.49
C VAL A 78 5.22 -22.88 -2.63
#